data_AF-A0A923VF98-F1
#
_entry.id   AF-A0A923VF98-F1
#
_cell.length_a   1.000
_cell.length_b   1.000
_cell.length_c   1.000
_cell.angle_alpha   90.00
_cell.angle_beta   90.00
_cell.angle_gamma   90.00
#
_symmetry.space_group_name_H-M   'P 1'
#
loop_
_entity.id
_entity.type
_entity.pdbx_description
1 polymer ?
#
loop_
_entity_poly.entity_id
_entity_poly.type
_entity_poly.pdbx_seq_one_letter_code
_entity_poly.pdbx_strand_id
1 'polypeptide(L)' 'SIGKESISSATTFYNGESFTLAFEQPFYGRKHLTLAFSAINNYFYWQTWALFYRTDRKVFYPQITVGFIL' A
#
# COMPACT_ATOMS: atom_id res chain seq x y z
N SER A 1 13.49 33.24 -26.68
CA SER A 1 12.06 32.92 -26.60
C SER A 1 11.89 31.89 -25.51
N ILE A 2 11.31 32.26 -24.37
CA ILE A 2 11.13 31.37 -23.21
C ILE A 2 10.01 30.39 -23.57
N GLY A 3 10.34 29.12 -23.65
CA GLY A 3 9.41 28.04 -24.00
C GLY A 3 8.33 27.91 -22.93
N LYS A 4 7.07 28.13 -23.32
CA LYS A 4 5.90 27.90 -22.50
C LYS A 4 5.79 26.40 -22.20
N GLU A 5 6.11 26.01 -20.96
CA GLU A 5 5.70 24.72 -20.42
C GLU A 5 4.20 24.78 -20.11
N SER A 6 3.42 24.29 -21.08
CA SER A 6 2.00 24.03 -20.93
C SER A 6 1.82 22.83 -20.00
N ILE A 7 1.82 23.07 -18.68
CA ILE A 7 1.55 22.03 -17.69
C ILE A 7 0.08 21.62 -17.82
N SER A 8 -0.15 20.59 -18.62
CA SER A 8 -1.44 19.90 -18.75
C SER A 8 -1.65 19.03 -17.51
N SER A 9 -2.21 19.65 -16.46
CA SER A 9 -2.51 19.01 -15.17
C SER A 9 -3.76 18.10 -15.20
N ALA A 10 -3.88 17.22 -16.20
CA ALA A 10 -5.07 16.36 -16.35
C ALA A 10 -4.76 14.87 -16.58
N THR A 11 -3.60 14.39 -16.16
CA THR A 11 -3.31 12.95 -16.19
C THR A 11 -3.38 12.41 -14.77
N THR A 12 -4.49 11.77 -14.42
CA THR A 12 -4.59 10.98 -13.18
C THR A 12 -3.66 9.78 -13.30
N PHE A 13 -2.46 9.89 -12.75
CA PHE A 13 -1.50 8.79 -12.72
C PHE A 13 -1.96 7.76 -11.68
N TYR A 14 -2.57 6.66 -12.13
CA TYR A 14 -2.85 5.51 -11.29
C TYR A 14 -1.53 4.80 -10.95
N ASN A 15 -1.11 4.91 -9.69
CA ASN A 15 0.21 4.45 -9.24
C ASN A 15 0.18 3.08 -8.52
N GLY A 16 -1.01 2.51 -8.30
CA GLY A 16 -1.17 1.21 -7.65
C GLY A 16 -2.48 1.05 -6.90
N GLU A 17 -2.65 -0.11 -6.28
CA GLU A 17 -3.78 -0.49 -5.43
C GLU A 17 -3.29 -1.17 -4.15
N SER A 18 -4.12 -1.12 -3.12
CA SER A 18 -3.89 -1.83 -1.87
C SER A 18 -5.20 -2.46 -1.42
N PHE A 19 -5.13 -3.67 -0.89
CA PHE A 19 -6.26 -4.33 -0.25
C PHE A 19 -5.84 -4.90 1.10
N THR A 20 -6.80 -4.98 2.02
CA THR A 20 -6.61 -5.57 3.34
C THR A 20 -7.85 -6.36 3.72
N LEU A 21 -7.64 -7.60 4.17
CA LEU A 21 -8.65 -8.48 4.74
C LEU A 21 -8.28 -8.72 6.19
N ALA A 22 -9.17 -8.37 7.12
CA ALA A 22 -8.95 -8.55 8.55
C ALA A 22 -10.04 -9.44 9.15
N PHE A 23 -9.62 -10.43 9.92
CA PHE A 23 -10.45 -11.31 10.71
C PHE A 23 -10.18 -11.03 12.18
N GLU A 24 -11.25 -10.81 12.95
CA GLU A 24 -11.17 -10.64 14.39
C GLU A 24 -11.99 -11.74 15.06
N GLN A 25 -11.34 -12.49 15.96
CA GLN A 25 -12.00 -13.47 16.79
C GLN A 25 -12.03 -12.98 18.24
N PRO A 26 -13.21 -12.63 18.78
CA PRO A 26 -13.35 -12.32 20.19
C PRO A 26 -13.27 -13.61 21.02
N PHE A 27 -12.51 -13.57 22.11
CA PHE A 27 -12.43 -14.61 23.12
C PHE A 27 -13.07 -14.14 24.43
N TYR A 28 -13.42 -15.08 25.29
CA TYR A 28 -13.96 -14.80 26.61
C TYR A 28 -12.97 -13.94 27.42
N GLY A 29 -13.48 -12.88 28.05
CA GLY A 29 -12.67 -11.98 28.90
C GLY A 29 -11.97 -10.83 28.17
N ARG A 30 -12.59 -10.24 27.14
CA ARG A 30 -12.08 -9.05 26.40
C ARG A 30 -10.76 -9.25 25.66
N LYS A 31 -10.38 -10.52 25.43
CA LYS A 31 -9.23 -10.86 24.61
C LYS A 31 -9.67 -10.99 23.17
N HIS A 32 -8.93 -10.41 22.24
CA HIS A 32 -9.23 -10.53 20.81
C HIS A 32 -7.98 -10.98 20.06
N LEU A 33 -8.14 -11.95 19.16
CA LEU A 33 -7.12 -12.27 18.16
C LEU A 33 -7.51 -11.57 16.86
N THR A 34 -6.58 -10.79 16.34
CA THR A 34 -6.73 -10.17 15.03
C THR A 34 -5.73 -10.80 14.08
N LEU A 35 -6.23 -11.25 12.93
CA LEU A 35 -5.45 -11.74 11.80
C LEU A 35 -5.76 -10.86 10.60
N ALA A 36 -4.77 -10.12 10.10
CA ALA A 36 -4.93 -9.32 8.89
C ALA A 36 -3.96 -9.76 7.80
N PHE A 37 -4.47 -9.86 6.58
CA PHE A 37 -3.69 -10.03 5.37
C PHE A 37 -3.83 -8.75 4.54
N SER A 38 -2.71 -8.09 4.28
CA SER A 38 -2.65 -6.88 3.47
C SER A 38 -1.73 -7.10 2.30
N ALA A 39 -2.05 -6.50 1.15
CA ALA A 39 -1.09 -6.45 0.07
C ALA A 39 -1.19 -5.15 -0.72
N ILE A 40 -0.03 -4.70 -1.18
CA ILE A 40 0.12 -3.50 -2.00
C ILE A 40 0.67 -3.92 -3.36
N ASN A 41 0.08 -3.39 -4.42
CA ASN A 41 0.52 -3.58 -5.80
C ASN A 41 0.78 -2.20 -6.43
N ASN A 42 2.05 -1.82 -6.58
CA ASN A 42 2.42 -0.50 -7.10
C ASN A 42 3.73 -0.55 -7.92
N TYR A 43 4.11 0.58 -8.52
CA TYR A 43 5.34 0.75 -9.30
C TYR A 43 6.53 1.26 -8.47
N PHE A 44 6.46 1.21 -7.14
CA PHE A 44 7.44 1.80 -6.24
C PHE A 44 8.00 0.78 -5.24
N TYR A 45 9.27 0.90 -4.91
CA TYR A 45 9.86 0.11 -3.83
C TYR A 45 9.48 0.67 -2.47
N TRP A 46 8.65 -0.06 -1.70
CA TRP A 46 8.19 0.42 -0.39
C TRP A 46 9.27 0.38 0.72
N GLN A 47 10.30 -0.46 0.57
CA GLN A 47 11.37 -0.65 1.57
C GLN A 47 12.50 0.37 1.48
N THR A 48 12.59 1.10 0.36
CA THR A 48 13.66 2.08 0.14
C THR A 48 13.04 3.44 -0.10
N TRP A 49 13.56 4.45 0.61
CA TRP A 49 13.32 5.87 0.37
C TRP A 49 13.83 6.36 -1.01
N ALA A 50 13.93 5.49 -2.00
CA ALA A 50 14.13 5.82 -3.40
C ALA A 50 12.81 6.36 -3.97
N LEU A 51 12.39 7.51 -3.45
CA LEU A 51 11.14 8.22 -3.79
C LEU A 51 10.99 8.52 -5.30
N PHE A 52 12.04 8.28 -6.09
CA PHE A 52 12.12 8.64 -7.51
C PHE A 52 12.43 7.47 -8.44
N TYR A 53 12.64 6.25 -7.94
CA TYR A 53 12.84 5.09 -8.81
C TYR A 53 11.52 4.35 -9.02
N ARG A 54 10.83 4.69 -10.11
CA ARG A 54 9.70 3.91 -10.61
C ARG A 54 10.25 2.69 -11.32
N THR A 55 9.75 1.52 -10.97
CA THR A 55 9.98 0.31 -11.74
C THR A 55 9.05 0.29 -12.94
N ASP A 56 9.48 -0.24 -14.08
CA ASP A 56 8.58 -0.48 -15.23
C ASP A 56 7.58 -1.61 -14.97
N ARG A 57 7.71 -2.29 -13.82
CA ARG A 57 6.88 -3.42 -13.41
C ARG A 57 6.18 -3.11 -12.10
N LYS A 58 4.94 -3.56 -12.01
CA LYS A 58 4.18 -3.62 -10.77
C LYS A 58 4.81 -4.65 -9.83
N VAL A 59 5.06 -4.27 -8.58
CA VAL A 59 5.60 -5.16 -7.55
C VAL A 59 4.51 -5.42 -6.50
N PHE A 60 4.37 -6.69 -6.13
CA PHE A 60 3.39 -7.17 -5.15
C PHE A 60 4.06 -7.36 -3.78
N TYR A 61 3.53 -6.72 -2.76
CA TYR A 61 4.06 -6.75 -1.40
C TYR A 61 3.03 -7.32 -0.43
N PRO A 62 3.07 -8.63 -0.14
CA PRO A 62 2.19 -9.24 0.85
C PRO A 62 2.69 -8.97 2.27
N GLN A 63 1.74 -8.77 3.19
CA GLN A 63 1.97 -8.61 4.61
C GLN A 63 0.92 -9.41 5.40
N ILE A 64 1.39 -10.07 6.46
CA ILE A 64 0.53 -10.72 7.46
C ILE A 64 0.76 -10.00 8.79
N THR A 65 -0.33 -9.60 9.45
CA THR A 65 -0.31 -8.99 10.77
C THR A 65 -1.08 -9.89 11.73
N VAL A 66 -0.46 -10.23 12.87
CA VAL A 66 -1.08 -10.96 13.97
C VAL A 66 -1.07 -10.05 15.19
N GLY A 67 -2.25 -9.82 15.77
CA GLY A 67 -2.42 -8.97 16.94
C GLY A 67 -3.18 -9.67 18.05
N PHE A 68 -2.79 -9.39 19.30
CA PHE A 68 -3.53 -9.76 20.49
C PHE A 68 -3.97 -8.48 21.20
N ILE A 69 -5.28 -8.31 21.39
CA ILE A 69 -5.83 -7.30 22.29
C ILE A 69 -6.09 -8.03 23.61
N LEU A 70 -5.48 -7.54 24.70
CA LEU A 70 -5.50 -8.14 26.04
C LEU A 70 -6.49 -7.44 26.97
#